data_AF-A0A7S2UP19-F1
#
_entry.id   AF-A0A7S2UP19-F1
#
_cell.length_a   1.000
_cell.length_b   1.000
_cell.length_c   1.000
_cell.angle_alpha   90.00
_cell.angle_beta   90.00
_cell.angle_gamma   90.00
#
_symmetry.space_group_name_H-M   'P 1'
#
loop_
_entity.id
_entity.type
_entity.pdbx_description
1 polymer ?
#
loop_
_entity_poly.entity_id
_entity_poly.type
_entity_poly.pdbx_seq_one_letter_code
_entity_poly.pdbx_strand_id
1 'polypeptide(L)'
;MLGGLLRYQLFLVYGVALLSIWYTALEQKYVLVDLFSPTITADTVTGFITYFPLWVILFLGVYAVSSITQGVVNCADCPEAAKEIDEQVKEAKIALKKRGIPLE
;
A
#
# COMPACT_ATOMS: atom_id res chain seq x y z
N MET A 1 17.39 1.65 13.97
CA MET A 1 16.45 0.51 14.15
C MET A 1 15.06 0.91 14.65
N LEU A 2 14.90 2.00 15.42
CA LEU A 2 13.59 2.42 15.96
C LEU A 2 12.56 2.86 14.90
N GLY A 3 13.00 3.50 13.81
CA GLY A 3 12.10 4.03 12.77
C GLY A 3 11.38 2.99 11.91
N GLY A 4 11.90 1.76 11.83
CA GLY A 4 11.25 0.67 11.10
C GLY A 4 10.07 0.06 11.86
N LEU A 5 10.19 -0.06 13.19
CA LEU A 5 9.11 -0.56 14.06
C LEU A 5 7.88 0.35 14.01
N LEU A 6 8.08 1.68 14.07
CA LEU A 6 6.98 2.65 14.07
C LEU A 6 6.16 2.61 12.78
N ARG A 7 6.83 2.44 11.62
CA ARG A 7 6.17 2.36 10.31
C ARG A 7 5.29 1.11 10.18
N TYR A 8 5.79 -0.03 10.66
CA TYR A 8 5.04 -1.28 10.66
C TYR A 8 3.85 -1.24 11.62
N GLN A 9 4.04 -0.66 12.80
CA GLN A 9 2.96 -0.44 13.76
C GLN A 9 1.86 0.44 13.18
N LEU A 10 2.22 1.53 12.47
CA LEU A 10 1.24 2.40 11.82
C LEU A 10 0.40 1.63 10.80
N PHE A 11 1.06 0.87 9.91
CA PHE A 11 0.39 0.06 8.90
C PHE A 11 -0.58 -0.94 9.51
N LEU A 12 -0.16 -1.63 10.58
CA LEU A 12 -0.98 -2.60 11.28
C LEU A 12 -2.19 -1.93 11.94
N VAL A 13 -2.01 -0.78 12.60
CA VAL A 13 -3.10 -0.02 13.24
C VAL A 13 -4.14 0.40 12.20
N TYR A 14 -3.72 0.94 11.06
CA TYR A 14 -4.66 1.32 9.99
C TYR A 14 -5.38 0.11 9.40
N GLY A 15 -4.67 -1.01 9.18
CA GLY A 15 -5.28 -2.25 8.69
C GLY A 15 -6.32 -2.80 9.66
N VAL A 16 -6.00 -2.85 10.95
CA VAL A 16 -6.92 -3.32 12.00
C VAL A 16 -8.13 -2.38 12.14
N ALA A 17 -7.91 -1.06 12.10
CA ALA A 17 -9.00 -0.08 12.15
C ALA A 17 -9.94 -0.19 10.94
N LEU A 18 -9.39 -0.41 9.74
CA LEU A 18 -10.20 -0.61 8.54
C LEU A 18 -11.01 -1.91 8.61
N LEU A 19 -10.41 -2.99 9.09
CA LEU A 19 -11.09 -4.27 9.29
C LEU A 19 -12.17 -4.19 10.38
N SER A 20 -11.95 -3.44 11.45
CA SER A 20 -12.94 -3.27 12.50
C SER A 20 -14.15 -2.46 12.02
N ILE A 21 -13.91 -1.39 11.26
CA ILE A 21 -14.98 -0.61 10.61
C ILE A 21 -15.79 -1.50 9.67
N TRP A 22 -15.12 -2.33 8.86
CA TRP A 22 -15.79 -3.27 7.97
C TRP A 22 -16.60 -4.33 8.73
N TYR A 23 -16.06 -4.88 9.81
CA TYR A 23 -16.76 -5.83 10.66
C TYR A 23 -18.04 -5.22 11.28
N THR A 24 -17.95 -4.01 11.84
CA THR A 24 -19.13 -3.29 12.37
C THR A 24 -20.15 -2.98 11.25
N ALA A 25 -19.68 -2.67 10.04
CA ALA A 25 -20.57 -2.46 8.90
C ALA A 25 -21.32 -3.74 8.47
N LEU A 26 -20.71 -4.92 8.61
CA LEU A 26 -21.39 -6.19 8.40
C LEU A 26 -22.46 -6.46 9.47
N GLU A 27 -22.16 -6.12 10.73
CA GLU A 27 -23.09 -6.30 11.86
C GLU A 27 -24.31 -5.38 11.74
N GLN A 28 -24.10 -4.12 11.33
CA GLN A 28 -25.18 -3.13 11.15
C GLN A 28 -25.72 -3.02 9.72
N LYS A 29 -25.56 -4.09 8.92
CA LYS A 29 -25.96 -4.11 7.52
C LYS A 29 -27.41 -3.66 7.27
N TYR A 30 -28.35 -4.04 8.12
CA TYR A 30 -29.77 -3.67 7.96
C TYR A 30 -29.99 -2.16 8.04
N VAL A 31 -29.31 -1.48 8.96
CA VAL A 31 -29.39 -0.02 9.14
C VAL A 31 -28.77 0.69 7.94
N LEU A 32 -27.63 0.18 7.45
CA LEU A 32 -26.98 0.73 6.26
C LEU A 32 -27.85 0.57 5.02
N VAL A 33 -28.47 -0.60 4.83
CA VAL A 33 -29.39 -0.84 3.71
C VAL A 33 -30.58 0.11 3.77
N ASP A 34 -31.15 0.35 4.95
CA ASP A 34 -32.28 1.29 5.13
C ASP A 34 -31.87 2.75 4.81
N LEU A 35 -30.70 3.19 5.28
CA LEU A 35 -30.15 4.51 5.00
C LEU A 35 -29.87 4.76 3.50
N PHE A 36 -29.42 3.73 2.77
CA PHE A 36 -29.08 3.84 1.35
C PHE A 36 -30.21 3.42 0.39
N SER A 37 -31.30 2.83 0.93
CA SER A 37 -32.50 2.39 0.21
C SER A 37 -33.14 3.42 -0.74
N PRO A 38 -33.24 4.73 -0.40
CA PRO A 38 -33.86 5.69 -1.31
C PRO A 38 -33.02 6.01 -2.55
N THR A 39 -31.73 5.65 -2.55
CA THR A 39 -30.79 6.02 -3.62
C THR A 39 -30.35 4.83 -4.46
N ILE A 40 -30.22 3.63 -3.86
CA ILE A 40 -29.68 2.43 -4.52
C ILE A 40 -30.46 1.19 -4.08
N THR A 41 -30.64 0.22 -4.98
CA THR A 41 -31.27 -1.07 -4.67
C THR A 41 -30.55 -1.81 -3.53
N ALA A 42 -31.32 -2.36 -2.59
CA ALA A 42 -30.83 -3.02 -1.38
C ALA A 42 -29.85 -4.17 -1.66
N ASP A 43 -30.05 -4.89 -2.76
CA ASP A 43 -29.18 -5.98 -3.21
C ASP A 43 -27.78 -5.49 -3.59
N THR A 44 -27.69 -4.31 -4.22
CA THR A 44 -26.43 -3.70 -4.63
C THR A 44 -25.62 -3.27 -3.40
N VAL A 45 -26.27 -2.61 -2.43
CA VAL A 45 -25.62 -2.18 -1.17
C VAL A 45 -25.11 -3.38 -0.39
N THR A 46 -25.93 -4.42 -0.30
CA THR A 46 -25.57 -5.70 0.33
C THR A 46 -24.33 -6.31 -0.33
N GLY A 47 -24.33 -6.43 -1.65
CA GLY A 47 -23.19 -6.97 -2.39
C GLY A 47 -21.93 -6.13 -2.15
N PHE A 48 -22.05 -4.81 -2.16
CA PHE A 48 -20.92 -3.92 -1.97
C PHE A 48 -20.27 -4.07 -0.58
N ILE A 49 -21.07 -4.13 0.49
CA ILE A 49 -20.57 -4.31 1.87
C ILE A 49 -19.89 -5.68 2.02
N THR A 50 -20.48 -6.73 1.46
CA THR A 50 -19.92 -8.10 1.54
C THR A 50 -18.62 -8.24 0.75
N TYR A 51 -18.54 -7.65 -0.44
CA TYR A 51 -17.35 -7.72 -1.31
C TYR A 51 -16.36 -6.56 -1.12
N PHE A 52 -16.61 -5.66 -0.18
CA PHE A 52 -15.72 -4.56 0.18
C PHE A 52 -14.23 -4.95 0.32
N PRO A 53 -13.84 -6.04 1.03
CA PRO A 53 -12.43 -6.40 1.16
C PRO A 53 -11.79 -6.78 -0.18
N LEU A 54 -12.54 -7.37 -1.11
CA LEU A 54 -12.03 -7.68 -2.45
C LEU A 54 -11.75 -6.40 -3.24
N TRP A 55 -12.63 -5.40 -3.12
CA TRP A 55 -12.42 -4.09 -3.72
C TRP A 55 -11.17 -3.40 -3.14
N VAL A 56 -10.97 -3.46 -1.83
CA VAL A 56 -9.77 -2.90 -1.18
C VAL A 56 -8.49 -3.54 -1.73
N ILE A 57 -8.46 -4.87 -1.88
CA ILE A 57 -7.31 -5.59 -2.46
C ILE A 57 -7.09 -5.17 -3.92
N LEU A 58 -8.16 -5.04 -4.71
CA LEU A 58 -8.07 -4.61 -6.10
C LEU A 58 -7.44 -3.21 -6.22
N PHE A 59 -7.93 -2.24 -5.44
CA PHE A 59 -7.36 -0.89 -5.42
C PHE A 59 -5.91 -0.87 -4.95
N LEU A 60 -5.57 -1.66 -3.93
CA LEU A 60 -4.20 -1.81 -3.46
C LEU A 60 -3.29 -2.38 -4.58
N GLY A 61 -3.77 -3.35 -5.34
CA GLY A 61 -3.07 -3.91 -6.49
C GLY A 61 -2.84 -2.87 -7.58
N VAL A 62 -3.87 -2.11 -7.95
CA VAL A 62 -3.76 -1.02 -8.95
C VAL A 62 -2.78 0.05 -8.48
N TYR A 63 -2.84 0.42 -7.19
CA TYR A 63 -1.89 1.38 -6.59
C TYR A 63 -0.46 0.85 -6.64
N ALA A 64 -0.23 -0.41 -6.28
CA ALA A 64 1.09 -1.04 -6.33
C ALA A 64 1.65 -1.05 -7.76
N VAL A 65 0.86 -1.46 -8.76
CA VAL A 65 1.28 -1.44 -10.17
C VAL A 65 1.56 -0.01 -10.63
N SER A 66 0.70 0.95 -10.27
CA SER A 66 0.86 2.35 -10.66
C SER A 66 2.13 2.98 -10.06
N SER A 67 2.42 2.72 -8.79
CA SER A 67 3.63 3.23 -8.13
C SER A 67 4.92 2.66 -8.74
N ILE A 68 4.93 1.37 -9.09
CA ILE A 68 6.04 0.75 -9.82
C ILE A 68 6.18 1.39 -11.21
N THR A 69 5.07 1.57 -11.92
CA THR A 69 5.04 2.18 -13.25
C THR A 69 5.59 3.61 -13.21
N GLN A 70 5.18 4.41 -12.23
CA GLN A 70 5.72 5.75 -12.01
C GLN A 70 7.22 5.73 -11.73
N GLY A 71 7.72 4.76 -10.95
CA GLY A 71 9.15 4.57 -10.72
C GLY A 71 9.92 4.21 -11.99
N VAL A 72 9.37 3.31 -12.81
CA VAL A 72 9.99 2.90 -14.08
C VAL A 72 9.98 4.03 -15.10
N VAL A 73 8.87 4.78 -15.22
CA VAL A 73 8.78 5.96 -16.11
C VAL A 73 9.79 7.03 -15.67
N ASN A 74 9.85 7.37 -14.38
CA ASN A 74 10.81 8.36 -13.89
C ASN A 74 12.28 7.94 -14.09
N CYS A 75 12.59 6.65 -13.97
CA CYS A 75 13.93 6.14 -14.26
C CYS A 75 14.23 6.09 -15.77
N ALA A 76 13.23 5.89 -16.63
CA ALA A 76 13.39 5.90 -18.08
C ALA A 76 13.65 7.32 -18.62
N ASP A 77 12.98 8.33 -18.07
CA ASP A 77 13.09 9.71 -18.53
C ASP A 77 14.33 10.45 -17.99
N CYS A 78 15.03 9.92 -16.98
CA CYS A 78 16.20 10.56 -16.38
C CYS A 78 17.40 9.59 -16.25
N PRO A 79 18.28 9.49 -17.27
CA PRO A 79 19.54 8.73 -17.16
C PRO A 79 20.47 9.27 -16.06
N GLU A 80 20.28 10.53 -15.62
CA GLU A 80 21.00 11.17 -14.52
C GLU A 80 20.68 10.51 -13.16
N ALA A 81 19.41 10.16 -12.90
CA ALA A 81 18.99 9.54 -11.63
C ALA A 81 19.48 8.08 -11.49
N ALA A 82 19.53 7.35 -12.60
CA ALA A 82 20.15 6.02 -12.62
C ALA A 82 21.65 6.11 -12.31
N LYS A 83 22.35 7.11 -12.86
CA LYS A 83 23.78 7.35 -12.65
C LYS A 83 24.10 7.76 -11.21
N GLU A 84 23.26 8.60 -10.61
CA GLU A 84 23.40 9.05 -9.21
C GLU A 84 23.15 7.90 -8.22
N ILE A 85 22.20 6.99 -8.50
CA ILE A 85 22.02 5.78 -7.71
C ILE A 85 23.20 4.81 -7.88
N ASP A 86 23.73 4.65 -9.10
CA ASP A 86 24.87 3.77 -9.35
C ASP A 86 26.16 4.29 -8.68
N GLU A 87 26.34 5.62 -8.62
CA GLU A 87 27.40 6.26 -7.83
C GLU A 87 27.22 6.04 -6.32
N GLN A 88 25.99 6.19 -5.79
CA GLN A 88 25.71 5.89 -4.38
C GLN A 88 25.97 4.41 -4.03
N VAL A 89 25.64 3.48 -4.93
CA VAL A 89 25.97 2.05 -4.76
C VAL A 89 27.49 1.85 -4.77
N LYS A 90 28.20 2.52 -5.66
CA LYS A 90 29.67 2.43 -5.76
C LYS A 90 30.36 2.98 -4.52
N GLU A 91 29.91 4.13 -4.00
CA GLU A 91 30.41 4.71 -2.75
C GLU A 91 30.09 3.81 -1.55
N ALA A 92 28.89 3.24 -1.49
CA ALA A 92 28.52 2.28 -0.45
C ALA A 92 29.41 1.03 -0.48
N LYS A 93 29.69 0.48 -1.66
CA LYS A 93 30.63 -0.65 -1.84
C LYS A 93 32.05 -0.29 -1.37
N ILE A 94 32.52 0.91 -1.67
CA ILE A 94 33.83 1.40 -1.21
C ILE A 94 33.85 1.58 0.31
N ALA A 95 32.78 2.13 0.90
CA ALA A 95 32.65 2.28 2.34
C ALA A 95 32.60 0.92 3.07
N LEU A 96 31.94 -0.09 2.49
CA LEU A 96 31.90 -1.46 3.01
C LEU A 96 33.27 -2.15 2.91
N LYS A 97 33.99 -1.95 1.80
CA LYS A 97 35.37 -2.44 1.64
C LYS A 97 36.33 -1.77 2.63
N LYS A 98 36.18 -0.47 2.88
CA LYS A 98 36.93 0.26 3.93
C LYS A 98 36.62 -0.25 5.34
N ARG A 99 35.42 -0.78 5.56
CA ARG A 99 35.00 -1.44 6.81
C ARG A 99 35.40 -2.92 6.89
N GLY A 100 36.14 -3.44 5.90
CA GLY A 100 36.67 -4.80 5.91
C GLY A 100 35.63 -5.88 5.58
N ILE A 101 34.48 -5.51 5.02
CA ILE A 101 33.43 -6.47 4.61
C ILE A 101 33.68 -6.83 3.14
N PRO A 102 34.07 -8.08 2.82
CA PRO A 102 34.22 -8.51 1.44
C PRO A 102 32.83 -8.60 0.78
N LEU A 103 32.71 -7.97 -0.39
CA LEU A 103 31.56 -8.11 -1.29
C LEU A 103 32.05 -8.94 -2.47
N GLU A 104 31.67 -10.22 -2.51
CA GLU A 104 31.82 -11.10 -3.68
C GLU A 104 30.66 -10.89 -4.66
#